data_AF-A0A1F9B804-F1
#
_entry.id   AF-A0A1F9B804-F1
#
_cell.length_a   1.000
_cell.length_b   1.000
_cell.length_c   1.000
_cell.angle_alpha   90.00
_cell.angle_beta   90.00
_cell.angle_gamma   90.00
#
_symmetry.space_group_name_H-M   'P 1'
#
loop_
_entity.id
_entity.type
_entity.pdbx_description
1 polymer ?
#
loop_
_entity_poly.entity_id
_entity_poly.type
_entity_poly.pdbx_seq_one_letter_code
_entity_poly.pdbx_strand_id
1 'polypeptide(L)'
;MKVVAFNGSSRKDGNTAILLNLVLDELTQEGIETELIQLAGENLSGCIACYRCAENKDQRCAVVKDRVNEYMAKMQQAQGILLGSPTYVSDMSTNMKALIERSAIVSRSNGHLFKRKVGAAVIAVRRAGSTHVLSSMNYFFLITQMIIPGSSYWNMGIGRNPGEVRNDA
;
A
#
# COMPACT_ATOMS: atom_id res chain seq x y z
N MET A 1 -7.56 -6.48 -16.48
CA MET A 1 -7.62 -5.91 -15.11
C MET A 1 -6.20 -5.64 -14.65
N LYS A 2 -5.99 -4.64 -13.80
CA LYS A 2 -4.66 -4.29 -13.28
C LYS A 2 -4.61 -4.23 -11.76
N VAL A 3 -3.55 -4.76 -11.17
CA VAL A 3 -3.22 -4.62 -9.75
C VAL A 3 -1.88 -3.90 -9.61
N VAL A 4 -1.86 -2.87 -8.76
CA VAL A 4 -0.62 -2.17 -8.39
C VAL A 4 -0.27 -2.50 -6.94
N ALA A 5 0.98 -2.90 -6.71
CA ALA A 5 1.53 -3.19 -5.40
C ALA A 5 2.53 -2.11 -4.97
N PHE A 6 2.46 -1.71 -3.70
CA PHE A 6 3.41 -0.77 -3.11
C PHE A 6 4.21 -1.43 -1.99
N ASN A 7 5.51 -1.58 -2.19
CA ASN A 7 6.45 -2.01 -1.16
C ASN A 7 6.93 -0.80 -0.34
N GLY A 8 6.43 -0.68 0.89
CA GLY A 8 6.83 0.35 1.85
C GLY A 8 8.18 0.10 2.53
N SER A 9 8.85 -1.02 2.29
CA SER A 9 10.14 -1.31 2.92
C SER A 9 11.24 -0.34 2.47
N SER A 10 12.05 0.14 3.42
CA SER A 10 13.27 0.88 3.11
C SER A 10 14.35 -0.01 2.47
N ARG A 11 14.19 -1.33 2.56
CA ARG A 11 15.02 -2.32 1.85
C ARG A 11 14.31 -2.74 0.57
N LYS A 12 14.91 -2.40 -0.57
CA LYS A 12 14.50 -2.88 -1.89
C LYS A 12 14.64 -4.41 -1.94
N ASP A 13 13.70 -5.07 -2.61
CA ASP A 13 13.74 -6.52 -2.87
C ASP A 13 13.84 -7.41 -1.60
N GLY A 14 13.44 -6.86 -0.44
CA GLY A 14 13.44 -7.57 0.84
C GLY A 14 12.16 -8.39 1.10
N ASN A 15 11.96 -8.80 2.36
CA ASN A 15 10.85 -9.68 2.76
C ASN A 15 9.47 -9.16 2.33
N THR A 16 9.20 -7.85 2.48
CA THR A 16 7.94 -7.26 2.03
C THR A 16 7.74 -7.39 0.51
N ALA A 17 8.79 -7.17 -0.29
CA ALA A 17 8.72 -7.35 -1.74
C ALA A 17 8.50 -8.82 -2.12
N ILE A 18 9.17 -9.75 -1.43
CA ILE A 18 8.98 -11.19 -1.62
C ILE A 18 7.52 -11.57 -1.39
N LEU A 19 6.93 -11.16 -0.26
CA LEU A 19 5.54 -11.45 0.04
C LEU A 19 4.56 -10.81 -0.96
N LEU A 20 4.82 -9.58 -1.40
CA LEU A 20 4.01 -8.92 -2.43
C LEU A 20 4.07 -9.69 -3.75
N ASN A 21 5.27 -10.10 -4.19
CA ASN A 21 5.44 -10.85 -5.42
C ASN A 21 4.73 -12.20 -5.36
N LEU A 22 4.69 -12.90 -4.21
CA LEU A 22 3.88 -14.12 -4.07
C LEU A 22 2.42 -13.89 -4.45
N VAL A 23 1.83 -12.77 -4.02
CA VAL A 23 0.45 -12.42 -4.39
C VAL A 23 0.35 -12.00 -5.87
N LEU A 24 1.31 -11.22 -6.36
CA LEU A 24 1.30 -10.77 -7.76
C LEU A 24 1.51 -11.92 -8.75
N ASP A 25 2.31 -12.93 -8.40
CA ASP A 25 2.58 -14.10 -9.24
C ASP A 25 1.30 -14.93 -9.43
N GLU A 26 0.53 -15.14 -8.37
CA GLU A 26 -0.80 -15.78 -8.45
C GLU A 26 -1.78 -14.98 -9.32
N LEU A 27 -1.84 -13.65 -9.14
CA LEU A 27 -2.68 -12.79 -9.97
C LEU A 27 -2.27 -12.82 -11.45
N THR A 28 -0.96 -12.90 -11.72
CA THR A 28 -0.42 -12.96 -13.07
C THR A 28 -0.79 -14.28 -13.76
N GLN A 29 -0.79 -15.40 -13.01
CA GLN A 29 -1.24 -16.71 -13.51
C GLN A 29 -2.72 -16.67 -13.93
N GLU A 30 -3.54 -15.87 -13.24
CA GLU A 30 -4.94 -15.60 -13.59
C GLU A 30 -5.12 -14.54 -14.71
N GLY A 31 -4.03 -14.14 -15.38
CA GLY A 31 -4.06 -13.20 -16.51
C GLY A 31 -4.30 -11.73 -16.11
N ILE A 32 -4.08 -11.37 -14.84
CA ILE A 32 -4.20 -10.00 -14.34
C ILE A 32 -2.85 -9.29 -14.52
N GLU A 33 -2.87 -8.08 -15.08
CA GLU A 33 -1.67 -7.24 -15.19
C GLU A 33 -1.22 -6.79 -13.78
N THR A 34 0.06 -6.97 -13.46
CA THR A 34 0.61 -6.61 -12.15
C THR A 34 1.77 -5.62 -12.27
N GLU A 35 1.90 -4.74 -11.28
CA GLU A 35 2.99 -3.77 -11.20
C GLU A 35 3.46 -3.64 -9.75
N LEU A 36 4.75 -3.82 -9.49
CA LEU A 36 5.36 -3.58 -8.18
C LEU A 36 6.12 -2.26 -8.15
N ILE A 37 5.73 -1.37 -7.24
CA ILE A 37 6.39 -0.09 -6.95
C ILE A 37 7.09 -0.21 -5.62
N GLN A 38 8.38 0.12 -5.59
CA GLN A 38 9.18 0.08 -4.37
C GLN A 38 9.47 1.48 -3.87
N LEU A 39 9.05 1.77 -2.63
CA LEU A 39 9.23 3.08 -1.98
C LEU A 39 10.59 3.21 -1.27
N ALA A 40 11.51 2.27 -1.49
CA ALA A 40 12.85 2.32 -0.95
C ALA A 40 13.61 3.51 -1.56
N GLY A 41 14.15 4.39 -0.70
CA GLY A 41 14.84 5.61 -1.13
C GLY A 41 13.94 6.80 -1.47
N GLU A 42 12.62 6.59 -1.48
CA GLU A 42 11.66 7.69 -1.62
C GLU A 42 11.57 8.52 -0.33
N ASN A 43 11.25 9.81 -0.46
CA ASN A 43 11.03 10.71 0.67
C ASN A 43 9.62 11.31 0.58
N LEU A 44 8.61 10.50 0.93
CA LEU A 44 7.22 10.92 0.83
C LEU A 44 6.81 11.69 2.09
N SER A 45 6.23 12.86 1.89
CA SER A 45 5.68 13.67 2.98
C SER A 45 4.22 13.32 3.25
N GLY A 46 3.82 13.32 4.53
CA GLY A 46 2.45 13.10 4.97
C GLY A 46 1.50 14.23 4.60
N CYS A 47 0.21 14.06 4.89
CA CYS A 47 -0.78 15.08 4.58
C CYS A 47 -0.59 16.30 5.50
N ILE A 48 -0.51 17.51 4.91
CA ILE A 48 -0.37 18.76 5.67
C ILE A 48 -1.71 19.46 5.95
N ALA A 49 -2.83 18.77 5.73
CA ALA A 49 -4.19 19.28 5.95
C ALA A 49 -4.49 20.65 5.31
N CYS A 50 -3.91 20.94 4.13
CA CYS A 50 -4.12 22.22 3.44
C CYS A 50 -5.45 22.29 2.66
N TYR A 51 -6.15 21.15 2.50
CA TYR A 51 -7.43 21.00 1.80
C TYR A 51 -7.51 21.49 0.35
N ARG A 52 -6.40 21.90 -0.28
CA ARG A 52 -6.35 22.31 -1.69
C ARG A 52 -6.88 21.27 -2.67
N CYS A 53 -6.75 19.98 -2.39
CA CYS A 53 -7.34 18.93 -3.23
C CYS A 53 -8.88 18.91 -3.23
N ALA A 54 -9.52 19.48 -2.20
CA ALA A 54 -10.97 19.66 -2.15
C ALA A 54 -11.42 20.92 -2.88
N GLU A 55 -10.57 21.94 -2.96
CA GLU A 55 -10.81 23.16 -3.74
C GLU A 55 -10.57 22.92 -5.24
N ASN A 56 -9.41 22.36 -5.59
CA ASN A 56 -8.97 22.18 -6.97
C ASN A 56 -9.79 21.14 -7.73
N LYS A 57 -10.27 20.09 -7.04
CA LYS A 57 -11.01 18.96 -7.63
C LYS A 57 -10.31 18.32 -8.85
N ASP A 58 -8.99 18.37 -8.89
CA ASP A 58 -8.15 17.90 -9.98
C ASP A 58 -7.62 16.47 -9.78
N GLN A 59 -8.15 15.75 -8.78
CA GLN A 59 -7.75 14.39 -8.41
C GLN A 59 -6.28 14.26 -7.98
N ARG A 60 -5.64 15.36 -7.58
CA ARG A 60 -4.22 15.42 -7.20
C ARG A 60 -4.02 16.04 -5.82
N CYS A 61 -2.85 15.77 -5.24
CA CYS A 61 -2.36 16.50 -4.09
C CYS A 61 -1.63 17.77 -4.56
N ALA A 62 -1.91 18.92 -3.93
CA ALA A 62 -1.24 20.17 -4.23
C ALA A 62 0.25 20.21 -3.81
N VAL A 63 0.67 19.31 -2.92
CA VAL A 63 2.10 19.10 -2.64
C VAL A 63 2.70 18.28 -3.77
N VAL A 64 3.60 18.90 -4.55
CA VAL A 64 4.19 18.32 -5.77
C VAL A 64 5.70 18.10 -5.67
N LYS A 65 6.27 18.15 -4.45
CA LYS A 65 7.71 17.99 -4.21
C LYS A 65 8.18 16.53 -4.18
N ASP A 66 7.24 15.58 -4.19
CA ASP A 66 7.49 14.15 -4.17
C ASP A 66 6.58 13.42 -5.17
N ARG A 67 6.79 12.11 -5.30
CA ARG A 67 6.17 11.27 -6.33
C ARG A 67 4.77 10.75 -5.98
N VAL A 68 4.15 11.21 -4.88
CA VAL A 68 2.82 10.72 -4.45
C VAL A 68 1.77 10.86 -5.56
N ASN A 69 1.80 11.95 -6.34
CA ASN A 69 0.86 12.13 -7.45
C ASN A 69 1.05 11.09 -8.58
N GLU A 70 2.27 10.65 -8.84
CA GLU A 70 2.55 9.56 -9.79
C GLU A 70 1.96 8.24 -9.29
N TYR A 71 2.15 7.95 -8.01
CA TYR A 71 1.64 6.74 -7.37
C TYR A 71 0.12 6.71 -7.29
N MET A 72 -0.51 7.84 -6.93
CA MET A 72 -1.97 7.96 -6.94
C MET A 72 -2.56 7.76 -8.34
N ALA A 73 -1.90 8.24 -9.40
CA ALA A 73 -2.36 7.99 -10.77
C ALA A 73 -2.39 6.48 -11.08
N LYS A 74 -1.38 5.72 -10.66
CA LYS A 74 -1.35 4.25 -10.80
C LYS A 74 -2.44 3.58 -9.96
N MET A 75 -2.69 4.05 -8.74
CA MET A 75 -3.81 3.57 -7.89
C MET A 75 -5.18 3.82 -8.54
N GLN A 76 -5.37 4.95 -9.21
CA GLN A 76 -6.62 5.27 -9.91
C GLN A 76 -6.84 4.37 -11.13
N GLN A 77 -5.79 4.08 -11.89
CA GLN A 77 -5.84 3.21 -13.08
C GLN A 77 -6.07 1.73 -12.73
N ALA A 78 -5.54 1.26 -11.59
CA ALA A 78 -5.66 -0.13 -11.15
C ALA A 78 -7.07 -0.47 -10.63
N GLN A 79 -7.50 -1.73 -10.79
CA GLN A 79 -8.72 -2.25 -10.17
C GLN A 79 -8.45 -2.87 -8.79
N GLY A 80 -7.21 -3.31 -8.55
CA GLY A 80 -6.74 -3.75 -7.24
C GLY A 80 -5.51 -2.97 -6.76
N ILE A 81 -5.42 -2.79 -5.45
CA ILE A 81 -4.29 -2.12 -4.79
C ILE A 81 -3.78 -3.04 -3.68
N LEU A 82 -2.50 -3.41 -3.77
CA LEU A 82 -1.82 -4.21 -2.76
C LEU A 82 -0.84 -3.31 -2.00
N LEU A 83 -0.98 -3.24 -0.68
CA LEU A 83 -0.10 -2.43 0.15
C LEU A 83 0.77 -3.34 1.02
N GLY A 84 2.08 -3.29 0.85
CA GLY A 84 3.03 -4.07 1.63
C GLY A 84 3.85 -3.19 2.55
N SER A 85 3.98 -3.54 3.82
CA SER A 85 4.84 -2.80 4.74
C SER A 85 5.67 -3.72 5.64
N PRO A 86 6.92 -3.36 5.98
CA PRO A 86 7.57 -3.93 7.14
C PRO A 86 6.90 -3.42 8.43
N THR A 87 7.11 -4.12 9.53
CA THR A 87 6.72 -3.64 10.87
C THR A 87 7.87 -2.87 11.50
N TYR A 88 7.77 -1.54 11.54
CA TYR A 88 8.72 -0.64 12.20
C TYR A 88 8.08 -0.03 13.45
N VAL A 89 8.61 -0.36 14.63
CA VAL A 89 8.07 0.10 15.93
C VAL A 89 6.57 -0.17 16.05
N SER A 90 6.14 -1.38 15.69
CA SER A 90 4.74 -1.83 15.69
C SER A 90 3.79 -1.04 14.78
N ASP A 91 4.32 -0.32 13.78
CA ASP A 91 3.51 0.36 12.76
C ASP A 91 4.12 0.15 11.36
N MET A 92 3.43 0.64 10.33
CA MET A 92 3.89 0.67 8.95
C MET A 92 5.07 1.64 8.77
N SER A 93 5.78 1.49 7.67
CA SER A 93 6.83 2.46 7.30
C SER A 93 6.27 3.86 7.04
N THR A 94 7.10 4.88 7.25
CA THR A 94 6.75 6.29 7.03
C THR A 94 6.30 6.58 5.61
N ASN A 95 6.98 6.04 4.59
CA ASN A 95 6.59 6.19 3.19
C ASN A 95 5.23 5.57 2.90
N MET A 96 4.92 4.41 3.49
CA MET A 96 3.60 3.79 3.35
C MET A 96 2.52 4.67 4.00
N LYS A 97 2.78 5.18 5.22
CA LYS A 97 1.85 6.07 5.92
C LYS A 97 1.58 7.35 5.13
N ALA A 98 2.64 7.99 4.62
CA ALA A 98 2.54 9.20 3.81
C ALA A 98 1.72 8.99 2.52
N LEU A 99 1.94 7.86 1.83
CA LEU A 99 1.17 7.47 0.65
C LEU A 99 -0.32 7.35 1.00
N ILE A 100 -0.69 6.59 2.04
CA ILE A 100 -2.11 6.35 2.36
C ILE A 100 -2.81 7.61 2.87
N GLU A 101 -2.15 8.46 3.66
CA GLU A 101 -2.75 9.69 4.19
C GLU A 101 -3.16 10.65 3.06
N ARG A 102 -2.23 10.93 2.16
CA ARG A 102 -2.50 11.85 1.05
C ARG A 102 -3.47 11.25 0.06
N SER A 103 -3.33 9.96 -0.26
CA SER A 103 -4.23 9.27 -1.17
C SER A 103 -5.67 9.23 -0.64
N ALA A 104 -5.86 8.99 0.66
CA ALA A 104 -7.20 8.95 1.27
C ALA A 104 -7.90 10.32 1.21
N ILE A 105 -7.20 11.40 1.57
CA ILE A 105 -7.78 12.75 1.56
C ILE A 105 -8.07 13.22 0.14
N VAL A 106 -7.16 12.99 -0.81
CA VAL A 106 -7.39 13.32 -2.23
C VAL A 106 -8.57 12.53 -2.77
N SER A 107 -8.61 11.21 -2.53
CA SER A 107 -9.69 10.33 -2.97
C SER A 107 -11.06 10.78 -2.45
N ARG A 108 -11.19 10.99 -1.14
CA ARG A 108 -12.45 11.45 -0.51
C ARG A 108 -12.87 12.83 -1.03
N SER A 109 -11.91 13.74 -1.21
CA SER A 109 -12.18 15.08 -1.73
C SER A 109 -12.60 15.10 -3.19
N ASN A 110 -12.36 14.02 -3.95
CA ASN A 110 -12.59 13.94 -5.39
C ASN A 110 -13.62 12.84 -5.75
N GLY A 111 -14.64 12.65 -4.92
CA GLY A 111 -15.74 11.73 -5.21
C GLY A 111 -15.42 10.26 -4.97
N HIS A 112 -14.51 9.96 -4.03
CA HIS A 112 -14.10 8.61 -3.64
C HIS A 112 -13.46 7.82 -4.79
N LEU A 113 -12.31 8.30 -5.26
CA LEU A 113 -11.56 7.73 -6.40
C LEU A 113 -11.23 6.23 -6.29
N PHE A 114 -11.19 5.67 -5.08
CA PHE A 114 -10.88 4.25 -4.86
C PHE A 114 -12.10 3.39 -4.54
N LYS A 115 -13.30 3.98 -4.56
CA LYS A 115 -14.55 3.27 -4.28
C LYS A 115 -14.70 2.04 -5.18
N ARG A 116 -15.07 0.90 -4.57
CA ARG A 116 -15.27 -0.42 -5.21
C ARG A 116 -14.02 -1.06 -5.83
N LYS A 117 -12.83 -0.49 -5.65
CA LYS A 117 -11.57 -1.20 -5.95
C LYS A 117 -11.33 -2.29 -4.90
N VAL A 118 -10.55 -3.31 -5.24
CA VAL A 118 -10.13 -4.36 -4.31
C VAL A 118 -8.84 -3.95 -3.61
N GLY A 119 -8.75 -4.15 -2.29
CA GLY A 119 -7.60 -3.76 -1.48
C GLY A 119 -7.14 -4.88 -0.56
N ALA A 120 -5.85 -5.18 -0.55
CA ALA A 120 -5.26 -6.13 0.40
C ALA A 120 -3.96 -5.59 0.98
N ALA A 121 -3.70 -5.90 2.24
CA ALA A 121 -2.44 -5.58 2.92
C ALA A 121 -1.60 -6.84 3.13
N VAL A 122 -0.28 -6.68 3.10
CA VAL A 122 0.71 -7.75 3.29
C VAL A 122 1.83 -7.25 4.20
N ILE A 123 2.05 -7.90 5.35
CA ILE A 123 2.96 -7.38 6.38
C ILE A 123 4.17 -8.30 6.55
N ALA A 124 5.38 -7.74 6.47
CA ALA A 124 6.59 -8.46 6.89
C ALA A 124 6.96 -8.07 8.33
N VAL A 125 7.28 -9.05 9.18
CA VAL A 125 7.60 -8.81 10.60
C VAL A 125 8.73 -9.69 11.08
N ARG A 126 9.50 -9.23 12.07
CA ARG A 126 10.54 -10.08 12.70
C ARG A 126 9.98 -11.00 13.78
N ARG A 127 9.08 -10.49 14.62
CA ARG A 127 8.53 -11.19 15.81
C ARG A 127 7.09 -10.81 16.14
N ALA A 128 6.82 -9.51 16.32
CA ALA A 128 5.53 -9.02 16.82
C ALA A 128 5.21 -7.62 16.27
N GLY A 129 3.96 -7.17 16.48
CA GLY A 129 3.46 -5.84 16.11
C GLY A 129 2.75 -5.78 14.75
N SER A 130 2.81 -6.84 13.95
CA SER A 130 2.24 -6.90 12.60
C SER A 130 0.72 -6.76 12.55
N THR A 131 0.01 -7.12 13.62
CA THR A 131 -1.47 -7.06 13.69
C THR A 131 -1.97 -5.63 13.71
N HIS A 132 -1.25 -4.75 14.40
CA HIS A 132 -1.53 -3.32 14.40
C HIS A 132 -1.32 -2.74 12.99
N VAL A 133 -0.21 -3.09 12.35
CA VAL A 133 0.08 -2.66 10.96
C VAL A 133 -1.02 -3.10 10.00
N LEU A 134 -1.41 -4.37 10.05
CA LEU A 134 -2.48 -4.93 9.22
C LEU A 134 -3.80 -4.18 9.42
N SER A 135 -4.16 -3.92 10.68
CA SER A 135 -5.38 -3.18 11.03
C SER A 135 -5.34 -1.75 10.50
N SER A 136 -4.24 -1.03 10.72
CA SER A 136 -4.03 0.34 10.26
C SER A 136 -4.10 0.46 8.74
N MET A 137 -3.57 -0.52 8.00
CA MET A 137 -3.67 -0.55 6.53
C MET A 137 -5.08 -0.93 6.07
N ASN A 138 -5.78 -1.81 6.77
CA ASN A 138 -7.19 -2.11 6.47
C ASN A 138 -8.11 -0.90 6.67
N TYR A 139 -7.83 -0.02 7.64
CA TYR A 139 -8.59 1.22 7.80
C TYR A 139 -8.52 2.12 6.56
N PHE A 140 -7.39 2.15 5.84
CA PHE A 140 -7.29 2.87 4.57
C PHE A 140 -8.28 2.31 3.53
N PHE A 141 -8.35 0.98 3.37
CA PHE A 141 -9.29 0.35 2.44
C PHE A 141 -10.75 0.65 2.82
N LEU A 142 -11.09 0.51 4.11
CA LEU A 142 -12.46 0.73 4.60
C LEU A 142 -12.91 2.18 4.42
N ILE A 143 -12.10 3.16 4.86
CA ILE A 143 -12.47 4.58 4.77
C ILE A 143 -12.56 5.08 3.33
N THR A 144 -11.85 4.43 2.41
CA THR A 144 -11.89 4.74 0.97
C THR A 144 -12.91 3.90 0.18
N GLN A 145 -13.76 3.13 0.86
CA GLN A 145 -14.84 2.31 0.28
C GLN A 145 -14.32 1.23 -0.68
N MET A 146 -13.15 0.67 -0.39
CA MET A 146 -12.59 -0.47 -1.10
C MET A 146 -13.14 -1.78 -0.53
N ILE A 147 -13.10 -2.83 -1.35
CA ILE A 147 -13.49 -4.19 -0.97
C ILE A 147 -12.23 -4.91 -0.47
N ILE A 148 -12.26 -5.38 0.77
CA ILE A 148 -11.19 -6.22 1.33
C ILE A 148 -11.59 -7.68 1.11
N PRO A 149 -10.84 -8.45 0.30
CA PRO A 149 -11.11 -9.87 0.16
C PRO A 149 -10.79 -10.59 1.46
N GLY A 150 -11.56 -11.63 1.77
CA GLY A 150 -11.26 -12.52 2.89
C GLY A 150 -9.94 -13.27 2.67
N SER A 151 -9.37 -13.78 3.76
CA SER A 151 -8.18 -14.63 3.73
C SER A 151 -8.39 -15.79 4.69
N SER A 152 -7.71 -16.92 4.44
CA SER A 152 -7.73 -18.08 5.34
C SER A 152 -7.02 -17.79 6.68
N TYR A 153 -6.11 -16.81 6.69
CA TYR A 153 -5.41 -16.34 7.88
C TYR A 153 -4.99 -14.87 7.74
N TRP A 154 -4.27 -14.31 8.71
CA TRP A 154 -3.76 -12.93 8.59
C TRP A 154 -2.61 -12.85 7.60
N ASN A 155 -2.63 -11.85 6.72
CA ASN A 155 -1.66 -11.65 5.62
C ASN A 155 -0.30 -11.13 6.13
N MET A 156 0.42 -11.94 6.88
CA MET A 156 1.68 -11.56 7.50
C MET A 156 2.71 -12.68 7.41
N GLY A 157 3.96 -12.31 7.15
CA GLY A 157 5.09 -13.23 7.06
C GLY A 157 6.26 -12.84 7.98
N ILE A 158 6.91 -13.83 8.57
CA ILE A 158 7.98 -13.68 9.56
C ILE A 158 9.36 -13.80 8.91
N GLY A 159 10.20 -12.76 9.06
CA GLY A 159 11.60 -12.78 8.64
C GLY A 159 12.35 -11.50 9.01
N ARG A 160 13.57 -11.62 9.56
CA ARG A 160 14.43 -10.48 9.96
C ARG A 160 15.25 -9.95 8.78
N ASN A 161 15.99 -10.84 8.13
CA ASN A 161 16.89 -10.50 7.04
C ASN A 161 16.20 -10.77 5.70
N PRO A 162 16.61 -10.08 4.62
CA PRO A 162 16.07 -10.33 3.28
C PRO A 162 16.12 -11.82 2.92
N GLY A 163 15.00 -12.37 2.46
CA GLY A 163 14.86 -13.77 2.08
C GLY A 163 14.33 -14.69 3.18
N GLU A 164 14.47 -14.32 4.46
CA GLU A 164 14.08 -15.21 5.57
C GLU A 164 12.58 -15.53 5.60
N VAL A 165 11.73 -14.66 5.04
CA VAL A 165 10.28 -14.89 4.97
C VAL A 165 9.89 -16.11 4.14
N ARG A 166 10.80 -16.63 3.32
CA ARG A 166 10.58 -17.88 2.56
C ARG A 166 10.61 -19.12 3.45
N ASN A 167 11.12 -19.00 4.66
CA ASN A 167 11.21 -20.08 5.64
C ASN A 167 10.10 -19.97 6.71
N ASP A 168 9.14 -19.05 6.53
CA ASP A 168 7.98 -18.92 7.40
C ASP A 168 6.97 -20.02 7.06
N ALA A 169 6.73 -20.93 8.02
CA ALA A 169 5.97 -22.16 7.85
C ALA A 169 4.67 -22.14 8.68
#